data_AF-A0A3C0X024-F1
#
_entry.id   AF-A0A3C0X024-F1
#
_cell.length_a   1.000
_cell.length_b   1.000
_cell.length_c   1.000
_cell.angle_alpha   90.00
_cell.angle_beta   90.00
_cell.angle_gamma   90.00
#
_symmetry.space_group_name_H-M   'P 1'
#
loop_
_entity.id
_entity.type
_entity.pdbx_description
1 polymer ?
#
loop_
_entity_poly.entity_id
_entity_poly.type
_entity_poly.pdbx_seq_one_letter_code
_entity_poly.pdbx_strand_id
1 'polypeptide(L)'
;YCIPPYMIRSKVVTGVMSFEEMDAMMYKIEGEDLYLIGTSEHSMIGKFIDSITPEEKLPLTLTSYSPCFRKEKGAHGIEERGIYRIHQFEKQ
;
A
#
# COMPACT_ATOMS: atom_id res chain seq x y z
N TYR A 1 2.72 0.50 17.08
CA TYR A 1 1.79 1.29 16.25
C TYR A 1 2.57 2.37 15.53
N CYS A 2 2.30 2.59 14.24
CA CYS A 2 2.97 3.60 13.40
C CYS A 2 1.96 4.20 12.42
N ILE A 3 2.04 5.51 12.18
CA ILE A 3 1.33 6.20 11.08
C ILE A 3 2.35 6.41 9.95
N PRO A 4 2.32 5.59 8.89
CA PRO A 4 3.29 5.68 7.82
C PRO A 4 2.89 6.75 6.80
N PRO A 5 3.80 7.14 5.88
CA PRO A 5 3.41 7.90 4.70
C PRO A 5 2.36 7.16 3.86
N TYR A 6 1.37 7.89 3.33
CA TYR A 6 0.34 7.35 2.45
C TYR A 6 0.70 7.40 0.97
N MET A 7 1.89 7.93 0.68
CA MET A 7 2.49 7.95 -0.65
C MET A 7 3.88 7.31 -0.58
N ILE A 8 4.18 6.43 -1.52
CA ILE A 8 5.45 5.70 -1.60
C ILE A 8 6.09 5.83 -2.98
N ARG A 9 7.42 5.74 -3.02
CA ARG A 9 8.20 5.77 -4.27
C ARG A 9 8.11 4.44 -5.02
N SER A 10 8.30 4.48 -6.34
CA SER A 10 8.34 3.28 -7.20
C SER A 10 9.25 2.17 -6.67
N LYS A 11 10.44 2.52 -6.15
CA LYS A 11 11.39 1.54 -5.54
C LYS A 11 10.74 0.67 -4.46
N VAL A 12 9.82 1.23 -3.67
CA VAL A 12 9.10 0.48 -2.63
C VAL A 12 8.03 -0.41 -3.27
N VAL A 13 7.28 0.15 -4.23
CA VAL A 13 6.20 -0.55 -4.94
C VAL A 13 6.71 -1.82 -5.62
N THR A 14 7.83 -1.73 -6.34
CA THR A 14 8.42 -2.87 -7.06
C THR A 14 8.91 -3.99 -6.14
N GLY A 15 9.08 -3.72 -4.84
CA GLY A 15 9.47 -4.74 -3.86
C GLY A 15 8.29 -5.51 -3.26
N VAL A 16 7.06 -5.03 -3.41
CA VAL A 16 5.86 -5.60 -2.76
C VAL A 16 4.80 -6.09 -3.73
N MET A 17 4.87 -5.70 -5.01
CA MET A 17 3.90 -6.11 -6.03
C MET A 17 4.51 -6.19 -7.43
N SER A 18 3.86 -6.97 -8.30
CA SER A 18 4.15 -7.01 -9.73
C SER A 18 3.70 -5.75 -10.45
N PHE A 19 4.22 -5.53 -11.66
CA PHE A 19 3.81 -4.40 -12.50
C PHE A 19 2.32 -4.46 -12.88
N GLU A 20 1.79 -5.66 -13.15
CA GLU A 20 0.39 -5.86 -13.51
C GLU A 20 -0.54 -5.51 -12.33
N GLU A 21 -0.20 -5.94 -11.12
CA GLU A 21 -0.93 -5.58 -9.90
C GLU A 21 -0.85 -4.08 -9.61
N MET A 22 0.32 -3.47 -9.81
CA MET A 22 0.51 -2.03 -9.66
C MET A 22 -0.41 -1.25 -10.60
N ASP A 23 -0.45 -1.58 -11.89
CA ASP A 23 -1.32 -0.88 -12.85
C ASP A 23 -2.81 -1.04 -12.51
N ALA A 24 -3.20 -2.25 -12.11
CA ALA A 24 -4.59 -2.58 -11.78
C ALA A 24 -5.06 -1.95 -10.46
N MET A 25 -4.19 -1.84 -9.45
CA MET A 25 -4.59 -1.45 -8.10
C MET A 25 -4.19 -0.03 -7.70
N MET A 26 -2.98 0.45 -8.05
CA MET A 26 -2.42 1.66 -7.44
C MET A 26 -2.71 2.93 -8.24
N TYR A 27 -3.00 4.02 -7.51
CA TYR A 27 -3.03 5.36 -8.08
C TYR A 27 -1.63 5.97 -8.13
N LYS A 28 -1.25 6.51 -9.29
CA LYS A 28 0.01 7.21 -9.54
C LYS A 28 -0.22 8.72 -9.46
N ILE A 29 0.63 9.43 -8.72
CA ILE A 29 0.65 10.90 -8.74
C ILE A 29 1.34 11.36 -10.02
N GLU A 30 0.62 12.12 -10.85
CA GLU A 30 1.16 12.65 -12.11
C GLU A 30 2.31 13.63 -11.85
N GLY A 31 3.38 13.53 -12.65
CA GLY A 31 4.57 14.38 -12.53
C GLY A 31 5.52 14.02 -11.39
N GLU A 32 5.18 13.04 -10.53
CA GLU A 32 5.96 12.69 -9.34
C GLU A 32 6.31 11.19 -9.28
N ASP A 33 7.44 10.83 -8.67
CA ASP A 33 7.72 9.43 -8.31
C ASP A 33 6.98 9.00 -7.03
N LEU A 34 5.66 9.14 -7.01
CA LEU A 34 4.81 8.78 -5.88
C LEU A 34 3.57 7.98 -6.30
N TYR A 35 3.19 7.02 -5.46
CA TYR A 35 1.98 6.21 -5.60
C TYR A 35 1.21 6.21 -4.29
N LEU A 36 -0.11 6.29 -4.34
CA LEU A 36 -0.97 6.14 -3.16
C LEU A 36 -1.04 4.67 -2.72
N ILE A 37 -0.95 4.44 -1.42
CA ILE A 37 -0.91 3.08 -0.85
C ILE A 37 -2.26 2.37 -0.93
N GLY A 38 -2.26 1.07 -1.24
CA GLY A 38 -3.44 0.20 -1.13
C GLY A 38 -3.59 -0.53 0.22
N THR A 39 -2.60 -0.37 1.10
CA THR A 39 -2.50 -0.91 2.47
C THR A 39 -1.30 -0.26 3.19
N SER A 40 -1.39 -0.06 4.51
CA SER A 40 -0.29 0.46 5.35
C SER A 40 0.98 -0.41 5.28
N GLU A 41 0.82 -1.69 4.99
CA GLU A 41 1.87 -2.68 4.81
C GLU A 41 2.97 -2.24 3.84
N HIS A 42 2.63 -1.67 2.68
CA HIS A 42 3.64 -1.28 1.68
C HIS A 42 4.64 -0.26 2.25
N SER A 43 4.13 0.76 2.95
CA SER A 43 4.98 1.76 3.59
C SER A 43 5.75 1.19 4.78
N MET A 44 5.15 0.29 5.55
CA MET A 44 5.80 -0.34 6.70
C MET A 44 6.94 -1.27 6.28
N ILE A 45 6.76 -2.08 5.23
CA ILE A 45 7.81 -2.95 4.67
C ILE A 45 8.93 -2.10 4.07
N GLY A 46 8.59 -0.99 3.40
CA GLY A 46 9.56 -0.05 2.84
C GLY A 46 10.59 0.48 3.86
N LYS A 47 10.26 0.50 5.15
CA LYS A 47 11.18 0.87 6.24
C LYS A 47 12.43 -0.01 6.33
N PHE A 48 12.33 -1.25 5.86
CA PHE A 48 13.40 -2.26 6.01
C PHE A 48 14.29 -2.39 4.78
N ILE A 49 14.01 -1.65 3.71
CA ILE A 49 14.84 -1.63 2.50
C ILE A 49 16.27 -1.22 2.87
N ASP A 50 17.25 -1.94 2.31
CA ASP A 50 18.68 -1.70 2.52
C ASP A 50 19.11 -1.73 4.01
N SER A 51 18.40 -2.50 4.86
CA SER A 51 18.69 -2.63 6.29
C SER A 51 18.89 -4.09 6.71
N ILE A 52 19.72 -4.31 7.74
CA ILE A 52 19.89 -5.61 8.39
C ILE A 52 19.25 -5.53 9.78
N THR A 53 18.32 -6.43 10.06
CA THR A 53 17.69 -6.53 11.39
C THR A 53 18.48 -7.51 12.25
N PRO A 54 18.98 -7.09 13.43
CA PRO A 54 19.62 -8.01 14.38
C PRO A 54 18.66 -9.10 14.85
N GLU A 55 19.16 -10.33 14.99
CA GLU A 55 18.36 -11.51 15.34
C GLU A 55 17.66 -11.34 16.70
N GLU A 56 18.33 -10.71 17.67
CA GLU A 56 17.79 -10.47 19.00
C GLU A 56 16.58 -9.50 19.03
N LYS A 57 16.32 -8.80 17.92
CA LYS A 57 15.14 -7.92 17.77
C LYS A 57 13.95 -8.64 17.15
N LEU A 58 14.09 -9.90 16.75
CA LEU A 58 13.01 -10.67 16.14
C LEU A 58 12.18 -11.39 17.22
N PRO A 59 10.85 -11.56 17.01
CA PRO A 59 10.07 -11.07 15.87
C PRO A 59 9.71 -9.58 15.99
N LEU A 60 9.68 -8.87 14.87
CA LEU A 60 9.15 -7.51 14.81
C LEU A 60 7.64 -7.55 14.62
N THR A 61 6.89 -7.02 15.58
CA THR A 61 5.44 -6.88 15.52
C THR A 61 5.06 -5.42 15.34
N LEU A 62 4.53 -5.10 14.15
CA LEU A 62 4.12 -3.76 13.77
C LEU A 62 2.62 -3.75 13.48
N THR A 63 1.99 -2.61 13.76
CA THR A 63 0.58 -2.36 13.45
C THR A 63 0.45 -0.90 13.05
N SER A 64 -0.52 -0.62 12.20
CA SER A 64 -0.80 0.70 11.67
C SER A 64 -2.29 0.89 11.51
N TYR A 65 -2.69 2.10 11.13
CA TYR A 65 -4.01 2.40 10.63
C TYR A 65 -3.81 3.45 9.55
N SER A 66 -4.43 3.27 8.38
CA SER A 66 -4.28 4.22 7.29
C SER A 66 -5.49 4.23 6.34
N PRO A 67 -5.76 5.37 5.69
CA PRO A 67 -6.55 5.39 4.48
C PRO A 67 -5.82 4.59 3.39
N CYS A 68 -6.57 3.76 2.67
CA CYS A 68 -6.11 2.90 1.60
C CYS A 68 -6.82 3.27 0.31
N PHE A 69 -6.07 3.28 -0.80
CA PHE A 69 -6.55 3.73 -2.10
C PHE A 69 -6.41 2.60 -3.13
N ARG A 70 -7.51 2.23 -3.80
CA ARG A 70 -7.52 1.19 -4.83
C ARG A 70 -8.33 1.62 -6.05
N LYS A 71 -7.79 1.38 -7.24
CA LYS A 71 -8.46 1.67 -8.53
C LYS A 71 -9.67 0.78 -8.79
N GLU A 72 -9.74 -0.41 -8.19
CA GLU A 72 -10.82 -1.40 -8.43
C GLU A 72 -11.00 -1.73 -9.93
N LYS A 73 -9.91 -1.66 -10.72
CA LYS A 73 -9.94 -1.98 -12.15
C LYS A 73 -10.31 -3.45 -12.33
N GLY A 74 -11.36 -3.71 -13.10
CA GLY A 74 -11.87 -5.07 -13.36
C GLY A 74 -13.07 -5.50 -12.52
N ALA A 75 -13.57 -4.65 -11.60
CA ALA A 75 -14.72 -4.96 -10.75
C ALA A 75 -16.08 -4.52 -11.32
N HIS A 76 -16.17 -4.21 -12.61
CA HIS A 76 -17.41 -3.74 -13.24
C HIS A 76 -18.53 -4.79 -13.09
N GLY A 77 -19.69 -4.36 -12.61
CA GLY A 77 -20.86 -5.20 -12.35
C GLY A 77 -20.88 -5.93 -10.99
N ILE A 78 -19.85 -5.76 -10.15
CA ILE A 78 -19.76 -6.42 -8.83
C ILE A 78 -19.81 -5.36 -7.72
N GLU A 79 -20.90 -5.35 -6.96
CA GLU A 79 -21.04 -4.56 -5.72
C GLU A 79 -20.83 -3.04 -5.91
N GLU A 80 -21.30 -2.51 -7.04
CA GLU A 80 -21.09 -1.11 -7.46
C GLU A 80 -21.82 -0.06 -6.58
N ARG A 81 -22.63 -0.50 -5.61
CA ARG A 81 -23.41 0.39 -4.73
C ARG A 81 -23.16 0.04 -3.27
N GLY A 82 -22.99 1.08 -2.45
CA GLY A 82 -22.73 0.95 -1.03
C GLY A 82 -21.26 1.19 -0.69
N ILE A 83 -20.79 0.61 0.42
CA ILE A 83 -19.46 0.84 0.98
C ILE A 83 -18.54 -0.38 0.92
N TYR A 84 -18.99 -1.47 0.31
CA TYR A 84 -18.22 -2.71 0.27
C TYR A 84 -17.02 -2.62 -0.69
N ARG A 85 -17.22 -2.02 -1.87
CA ARG A 85 -16.17 -1.78 -2.86
C ARG A 85 -16.10 -0.30 -3.20
N ILE A 86 -15.07 0.35 -2.68
CA ILE A 86 -14.86 1.80 -2.81
C ILE A 86 -13.38 2.11 -3.02
N HIS A 87 -13.10 3.25 -3.65
CA HIS A 87 -11.72 3.63 -3.98
C HIS A 87 -10.88 4.04 -2.78
N GLN A 88 -11.52 4.53 -1.71
CA GLN A 88 -10.86 4.91 -0.47
C GLN A 88 -11.57 4.24 0.70
N PHE A 89 -10.82 3.55 1.56
CA PHE A 89 -11.33 2.95 2.78
C PHE A 89 -10.29 2.99 3.89
N GLU A 90 -10.72 2.88 5.14
CA GLU A 90 -9.83 2.83 6.28
C GLU A 90 -9.49 1.39 6.64
N LYS A 91 -8.23 1.12 6.98
CA LYS A 91 -7.75 -0.22 7.34
C LYS A 91 -6.73 -0.17 8.46
N GLN A 92 -6.87 -1.10 9.41
CA GLN A 92 -5.86 -1.44 10.42
C GLN A 92 -4.85 -2.45 9.85
#